data_AF-A0A6J8ABQ2-F1
#
_entry.id   AF-A0A6J8ABQ2-F1
#
_cell.length_a   1.000
_cell.length_b   1.000
_cell.length_c   1.000
_cell.angle_alpha   90.00
_cell.angle_beta   90.00
_cell.angle_gamma   90.00
#
_symmetry.space_group_name_H-M   'P 1'
#
loop_
_entity.id
_entity.type
_entity.pdbx_description
1 polymer ?
#
loop_
_entity_poly.entity_id
_entity_poly.type
_entity_poly.pdbx_seq_one_letter_code
_entity_poly.pdbx_strand_id
1 'polypeptide(L)'
;MNINHDTVSGWLMLASFFYRANQYKKSLKIILYALSKCTLDKIFLGTELSVVQRLLIKWTFVQKQGVVLLFKFVLVDGVSFKNSTFIPKELLIEGSNCKIPPVVYAHFLSFLCHYHLNNVRECRNSLQDLQLTIVEDYFIRKDKCLKAYSYYCLGTVLHLMGDNESAKQAFTETLKLAYRHPYLIKQLRRLSMIASL
;
A
#
# COMPACT_ATOMS: atom_id res chain seq x y z
N MET A 1 -19.74 6.25 -24.09
CA MET A 1 -19.08 5.03 -23.60
C MET A 1 -18.36 5.38 -22.30
N ASN A 2 -18.75 4.74 -21.19
CA ASN A 2 -18.45 5.17 -19.82
C ASN A 2 -17.03 4.75 -19.42
N ILE A 3 -16.14 5.72 -19.22
CA ILE A 3 -14.73 5.47 -18.87
C ILE A 3 -14.56 5.75 -17.37
N ASN A 4 -14.84 4.74 -16.53
CA ASN A 4 -14.55 4.77 -15.10
C ASN A 4 -13.11 4.25 -14.86
N HIS A 5 -12.15 5.16 -14.91
CA HIS A 5 -10.77 4.90 -14.48
C HIS A 5 -10.59 5.40 -13.05
N ASP A 6 -11.08 4.61 -12.10
CA ASP A 6 -10.84 4.78 -10.67
C ASP A 6 -9.52 4.09 -10.32
N THR A 7 -8.43 4.87 -10.19
CA THR A 7 -7.18 4.34 -9.65
C THR A 7 -7.37 4.06 -8.16
N VAL A 8 -7.42 2.78 -7.76
CA VAL A 8 -7.54 2.30 -6.36
C VAL A 8 -6.60 3.06 -5.41
N SER A 9 -5.38 3.32 -5.86
CA SER A 9 -4.38 4.11 -5.13
C SER A 9 -4.81 5.53 -4.77
N GLY A 10 -5.54 6.22 -5.66
CA GLY A 10 -6.09 7.55 -5.41
C GLY A 10 -7.15 7.51 -4.31
N TRP A 11 -8.03 6.51 -4.32
CA TRP A 11 -8.99 6.28 -3.24
C TRP A 11 -8.30 5.97 -1.91
N LEU A 12 -7.23 5.19 -1.93
CA LEU A 12 -6.46 4.89 -0.72
C LEU A 12 -5.67 6.11 -0.20
N MET A 13 -5.19 6.99 -1.06
CA MET A 13 -4.64 8.29 -0.65
C MET A 13 -5.70 9.16 0.03
N LEU A 14 -6.91 9.21 -0.54
CA LEU A 14 -8.03 9.93 0.08
C LEU A 14 -8.41 9.33 1.43
N ALA A 15 -8.45 7.99 1.54
CA ALA A 15 -8.66 7.32 2.82
C ALA A 15 -7.58 7.70 3.84
N SER A 16 -6.31 7.76 3.40
CA SER A 16 -5.18 8.17 4.24
C SER A 16 -5.33 9.61 4.75
N PHE A 17 -5.81 10.52 3.90
CA PHE A 17 -6.17 11.87 4.33
C PHE A 17 -7.21 11.87 5.45
N PHE A 18 -8.31 11.13 5.29
CA PHE A 18 -9.35 11.03 6.33
C PHE A 18 -8.84 10.36 7.61
N TYR A 19 -7.99 9.35 7.47
CA TYR A 19 -7.31 8.72 8.60
C TYR A 19 -6.48 9.74 9.40
N ARG A 20 -5.68 10.57 8.71
CA ARG A 20 -4.87 11.63 9.33
C ARG A 20 -5.71 12.72 9.99
N ALA A 21 -6.89 12.97 9.47
CA ALA A 21 -7.88 13.87 10.05
C ALA A 21 -8.68 13.23 11.20
N ASN A 22 -8.31 12.03 11.68
CA ASN A 22 -9.01 11.24 12.70
C ASN A 22 -10.46 10.89 12.34
N GLN A 23 -10.81 10.88 11.05
CA GLN A 23 -12.13 10.52 10.54
C GLN A 23 -12.17 9.05 10.12
N TYR A 24 -11.85 8.16 11.06
CA TYR A 24 -11.63 6.72 10.80
C TYR A 24 -12.82 6.02 10.13
N LYS A 25 -14.05 6.33 10.53
CA LYS A 25 -15.27 5.76 9.92
C LYS A 25 -15.42 6.16 8.44
N LYS A 26 -15.01 7.37 8.05
CA LYS A 26 -15.04 7.80 6.65
C LYS A 26 -13.92 7.15 5.85
N SER A 27 -12.72 7.07 6.45
CA SER A 27 -11.60 6.32 5.87
C SER A 27 -12.00 4.88 5.54
N LEU A 28 -12.61 4.16 6.50
CA LEU A 28 -13.10 2.79 6.30
C LEU A 28 -14.09 2.65 5.14
N LYS A 29 -15.05 3.57 4.99
CA LYS A 29 -15.99 3.55 3.85
C LYS A 29 -15.26 3.66 2.51
N ILE A 30 -14.23 4.50 2.43
CA ILE A 30 -13.43 4.69 1.22
C ILE A 30 -12.53 3.47 0.97
N ILE A 31 -11.98 2.86 2.02
CA ILE A 31 -11.18 1.63 1.92
C ILE A 31 -12.03 0.48 1.37
N LEU A 32 -13.24 0.27 1.92
CA LEU A 32 -14.17 -0.75 1.44
C LEU A 32 -14.56 -0.50 -0.02
N TYR A 33 -14.81 0.76 -0.38
CA TYR A 33 -15.05 1.12 -1.78
C TYR A 33 -13.83 0.79 -2.65
N ALA A 34 -12.61 1.18 -2.25
CA ALA A 34 -11.39 0.90 -2.98
C ALA A 34 -11.17 -0.61 -3.19
N LEU A 35 -11.36 -1.42 -2.14
CA LEU A 35 -11.30 -2.88 -2.19
C LEU A 35 -12.38 -3.46 -3.13
N SER A 36 -13.61 -2.94 -3.12
CA SER A 36 -14.66 -3.38 -4.06
C SER A 36 -14.32 -3.09 -5.54
N LYS A 37 -13.40 -2.16 -5.80
CA LYS A 37 -12.90 -1.84 -7.15
C LYS A 37 -11.64 -2.61 -7.52
N CYS A 38 -11.03 -3.33 -6.58
CA CYS A 38 -9.94 -4.26 -6.84
C CYS A 38 -10.48 -5.55 -7.49
N THR A 39 -10.83 -5.49 -8.79
CA THR A 39 -11.11 -6.70 -9.58
C THR A 39 -9.82 -7.23 -10.21
N LEU A 40 -9.67 -8.55 -10.31
CA LEU A 40 -8.50 -9.23 -10.91
C LEU A 40 -8.12 -8.59 -12.26
N ASP A 41 -9.11 -8.40 -13.13
CA ASP A 41 -9.07 -7.80 -14.46
C ASP A 41 -8.59 -6.33 -14.51
N LYS A 42 -8.72 -5.56 -13.42
CA LYS A 42 -8.18 -4.20 -13.31
C LYS A 42 -6.77 -4.14 -12.72
N ILE A 43 -6.29 -5.26 -12.20
CA ILE A 43 -4.97 -5.38 -11.55
C ILE A 43 -3.95 -6.05 -12.49
N PHE A 44 -4.40 -6.72 -13.56
CA PHE A 44 -3.55 -7.31 -14.61
C PHE A 44 -2.85 -6.30 -15.54
N LEU A 45 -3.13 -4.99 -15.43
CA LEU A 45 -2.45 -3.94 -16.22
C LEU A 45 -1.08 -3.53 -15.63
N GLY A 46 -0.37 -4.45 -14.98
CA GLY A 46 1.00 -4.27 -14.48
C GLY A 46 2.06 -5.06 -15.26
N THR A 47 1.69 -5.76 -16.34
CA THR A 47 2.68 -6.32 -17.27
C THR A 47 3.28 -5.17 -18.09
N GLU A 48 4.61 -5.16 -18.24
CA GLU A 48 5.27 -4.27 -19.19
C GLU A 48 4.59 -4.41 -20.55
N LEU A 49 3.76 -3.43 -20.91
CA LEU A 49 3.23 -3.34 -22.26
C LEU A 49 4.42 -3.27 -23.20
N SER A 50 4.44 -4.18 -24.17
CA SER A 50 5.50 -4.22 -25.18
C SER A 50 5.58 -2.85 -25.86
N VAL A 51 6.77 -2.49 -26.38
CA VAL A 51 7.00 -1.21 -27.07
C VAL A 51 5.92 -0.92 -28.12
N VAL A 52 5.40 -1.97 -28.77
CA VAL A 52 4.32 -1.94 -29.75
C VAL A 52 2.98 -1.49 -29.16
N GLN A 53 2.60 -1.99 -27.98
CA GLN A 53 1.39 -1.57 -27.27
C GLN A 53 1.51 -0.13 -26.75
N ARG A 54 2.73 0.27 -26.34
CA ARG A 54 3.05 1.66 -25.97
C ARG A 54 2.87 2.61 -27.15
N LEU A 55 3.27 2.22 -28.36
CA LEU A 55 3.10 3.00 -29.59
C LEU A 55 1.64 3.05 -30.05
N LEU A 56 0.88 1.97 -29.94
CA LEU A 56 -0.56 1.92 -30.25
C LEU A 56 -1.39 2.85 -29.35
N ILE A 57 -1.06 2.90 -28.06
CA ILE A 57 -1.69 3.84 -27.12
C ILE A 57 -1.25 5.28 -27.41
N LYS A 58 0.02 5.49 -27.78
CA LYS A 58 0.55 6.82 -28.15
C LYS A 58 -0.11 7.35 -29.43
N TRP A 59 -0.38 6.48 -30.41
CA TRP A 59 -1.07 6.84 -31.66
C TRP A 59 -2.54 7.18 -31.45
N THR A 60 -3.23 6.47 -30.55
CA THR A 60 -4.63 6.79 -30.21
C THR A 60 -4.76 8.05 -29.34
N PHE A 61 -3.68 8.52 -28.70
CA PHE A 61 -3.65 9.70 -27.83
C PHE A 61 -3.44 11.05 -28.56
N VAL A 62 -2.84 11.07 -29.76
CA VAL A 62 -2.52 12.33 -30.46
C VAL A 62 -3.78 13.06 -30.95
N GLN A 63 -4.95 12.40 -30.96
CA GLN A 63 -6.17 12.99 -31.52
C GLN A 63 -7.11 13.71 -30.55
N LYS A 64 -6.91 13.74 -29.22
CA LYS A 64 -7.83 14.49 -28.32
C LYS A 64 -7.12 15.24 -27.20
N GLN A 65 -7.34 16.56 -27.23
CA GLN A 65 -6.88 17.57 -26.27
C GLN A 65 -7.33 17.30 -24.83
N GLY A 66 -6.45 17.58 -23.87
CA GLY A 66 -6.82 17.76 -22.48
C GLY A 66 -5.65 17.58 -21.53
N VAL A 67 -5.03 18.68 -21.10
CA VAL A 67 -3.96 18.72 -20.09
C VAL A 67 -4.38 18.09 -18.74
N VAL A 68 -5.69 17.90 -18.53
CA VAL A 68 -6.27 17.18 -17.38
C VAL A 68 -6.02 15.65 -17.41
N LEU A 69 -5.62 15.08 -18.56
CA LEU A 69 -5.29 13.65 -18.71
C LEU A 69 -3.84 13.29 -18.33
N LEU A 70 -2.94 14.27 -18.19
CA LEU A 70 -1.55 14.02 -17.79
C LEU A 70 -1.42 13.52 -16.35
N PHE A 71 -2.42 13.79 -15.49
CA PHE A 71 -2.52 13.22 -14.15
C PHE A 71 -3.25 11.86 -14.10
N LYS A 72 -3.80 11.37 -15.23
CA LYS A 72 -4.72 10.22 -15.26
C LYS A 72 -4.11 8.89 -15.71
N PHE A 73 -2.83 8.84 -16.01
CA PHE A 73 -2.15 7.59 -16.33
C PHE A 73 -0.77 7.53 -15.68
N VAL A 74 -0.78 7.15 -14.40
CA VAL A 74 0.32 6.38 -13.83
C VAL A 74 -0.31 5.10 -13.34
N LEU A 75 0.02 4.00 -14.02
CA LEU A 75 -0.20 2.64 -13.55
C LEU A 75 0.35 2.55 -12.12
N VAL A 76 -0.53 2.46 -11.13
CA VAL A 76 -0.08 2.47 -9.74
C VAL A 76 0.15 1.04 -9.29
N ASP A 77 1.35 0.53 -9.56
CA ASP A 77 1.89 -0.73 -9.03
C ASP A 77 2.05 -0.70 -7.48
N GLY A 78 1.80 0.44 -6.84
CA GLY A 78 1.85 0.60 -5.39
C GLY A 78 1.51 2.02 -4.95
N VAL A 79 0.79 2.16 -3.82
CA VAL A 79 0.57 3.45 -3.17
C VAL A 79 1.93 4.04 -2.83
N SER A 80 2.25 5.18 -3.43
CA SER A 80 3.57 5.79 -3.29
C SER A 80 3.53 7.05 -2.45
N PHE A 81 4.41 7.09 -1.46
CA PHE A 81 4.57 8.22 -0.56
C PHE A 81 5.91 8.88 -0.81
N LYS A 82 5.87 10.13 -1.26
CA LYS A 82 7.06 10.98 -1.39
C LYS A 82 6.81 12.27 -0.62
N ASN A 83 7.47 12.41 0.53
CA ASN A 83 7.35 13.57 1.43
C ASN A 83 5.89 13.98 1.72
N SER A 84 5.00 12.98 1.86
CA SER A 84 3.57 13.23 2.03
C SER A 84 3.19 13.31 3.50
N THR A 85 2.38 14.30 3.85
CA THR A 85 1.76 14.41 5.20
C THR A 85 0.62 13.41 5.41
N PHE A 86 0.27 12.65 4.37
CA PHE A 86 -0.78 11.64 4.39
C PHE A 86 -0.32 10.27 4.87
N ILE A 87 0.97 10.08 5.13
CA ILE A 87 1.51 8.82 5.66
C ILE A 87 0.98 8.60 7.08
N PRO A 88 0.40 7.42 7.39
CA PRO A 88 0.04 7.06 8.76
C PRO A 88 1.23 7.19 9.72
N LYS A 89 1.00 7.66 10.95
CA LYS A 89 2.10 7.94 11.92
C LYS A 89 2.89 6.69 12.28
N GLU A 90 2.19 5.57 12.31
CA GLU A 90 2.67 4.23 12.64
C GLU A 90 3.62 3.71 11.56
N LEU A 91 3.42 4.18 10.33
CA LEU A 91 4.26 3.84 9.20
C LEU A 91 5.46 4.82 9.18
N LEU A 92 6.49 4.54 10.00
CA LEU A 92 7.69 5.36 10.21
C LEU A 92 8.62 5.44 8.97
N ILE A 93 8.10 5.94 7.85
CA ILE A 93 8.80 6.01 6.56
C ILE A 93 9.26 7.45 6.32
N GLU A 94 10.56 7.69 6.48
CA GLU A 94 11.19 8.96 6.14
C GLU A 94 11.89 8.92 4.77
N GLY A 95 11.61 9.92 3.93
CA GLY A 95 12.51 10.40 2.87
C GLY A 95 12.71 9.54 1.63
N SER A 96 12.06 8.37 1.51
CA SER A 96 12.18 7.51 0.32
C SER A 96 10.84 7.27 -0.36
N ASN A 97 10.89 7.04 -1.67
CA ASN A 97 9.75 6.63 -2.50
C ASN A 97 9.30 5.22 -2.06
N CYS A 98 8.51 5.14 -0.99
CA CYS A 98 7.88 3.91 -0.57
C CYS A 98 6.82 3.54 -1.60
N LYS A 99 6.70 2.26 -1.93
CA LYS A 99 5.62 1.72 -2.75
C LYS A 99 5.03 0.54 -2.01
N ILE A 100 3.78 0.65 -1.60
CA ILE A 100 3.05 -0.42 -0.93
C ILE A 100 2.00 -0.95 -1.89
N PRO A 101 1.89 -2.26 -2.13
CA PRO A 101 0.81 -2.81 -2.94
C PRO A 101 -0.55 -2.28 -2.46
N PRO A 102 -1.46 -1.85 -3.35
CA PRO A 102 -2.69 -1.17 -2.93
C PRO A 102 -3.56 -2.01 -1.98
N VAL A 103 -3.66 -3.32 -2.23
CA VAL A 103 -4.45 -4.23 -1.38
C VAL A 103 -3.82 -4.38 0.00
N VAL A 104 -2.50 -4.54 0.07
CA VAL A 104 -1.74 -4.55 1.34
C VAL A 104 -1.96 -3.25 2.11
N TYR A 105 -1.86 -2.11 1.44
CA TYR A 105 -2.06 -0.82 2.07
C TYR A 105 -3.51 -0.61 2.54
N ALA A 106 -4.49 -1.14 1.80
CA ALA A 106 -5.91 -1.11 2.18
C ALA A 106 -6.17 -1.86 3.49
N HIS A 107 -5.69 -3.11 3.61
CA HIS A 107 -5.85 -3.90 4.84
C HIS A 107 -5.05 -3.31 6.01
N PHE A 108 -3.84 -2.81 5.76
CA PHE A 108 -3.05 -2.07 6.75
C PHE A 108 -3.79 -0.83 7.28
N LEU A 109 -4.32 0.02 6.39
CA LEU A 109 -5.03 1.23 6.78
C LEU A 109 -6.37 0.91 7.46
N SER A 110 -7.03 -0.17 7.05
CA SER A 110 -8.24 -0.69 7.71
C SER A 110 -7.94 -1.09 9.15
N PHE A 111 -6.86 -1.86 9.36
CA PHE A 111 -6.39 -2.22 10.69
C PHE A 111 -6.17 -0.97 11.55
N LEU A 112 -5.43 0.03 11.06
CA LEU A 112 -5.17 1.26 11.83
C LEU A 112 -6.46 1.99 12.18
N CYS A 113 -7.42 2.09 11.26
CA CYS A 113 -8.72 2.71 11.54
C CYS A 113 -9.47 1.96 12.64
N HIS A 114 -9.47 0.62 12.62
CA HIS A 114 -10.11 -0.19 13.64
C HIS A 114 -9.38 -0.14 14.99
N TYR A 115 -8.05 -0.05 14.97
CA TYR A 115 -7.22 0.10 16.16
C TYR A 115 -7.57 1.39 16.91
N HIS A 116 -7.60 2.54 16.21
CA HIS A 116 -7.99 3.82 16.81
C HIS A 116 -9.46 3.91 17.22
N LEU A 117 -10.31 3.02 16.69
CA LEU A 117 -11.71 2.87 17.11
C LEU A 117 -11.90 1.84 18.24
N ASN A 118 -10.83 1.19 18.72
CA ASN A 118 -10.87 0.07 19.68
C ASN A 118 -11.74 -1.12 19.23
N ASN A 119 -11.87 -1.34 17.91
CA ASN A 119 -12.63 -2.46 17.35
C ASN A 119 -11.74 -3.71 17.24
N VAL A 120 -11.47 -4.38 18.37
CA VAL A 120 -10.54 -5.52 18.45
C VAL A 120 -10.88 -6.65 17.47
N ARG A 121 -12.17 -6.98 17.30
CA ARG A 121 -12.61 -8.00 16.35
C ARG A 121 -12.20 -7.66 14.92
N GLU A 122 -12.46 -6.43 14.48
CA GLU A 122 -12.13 -5.99 13.13
C GLU A 122 -10.64 -5.77 12.90
N CYS A 123 -9.88 -5.46 13.97
CA CYS A 123 -8.42 -5.49 13.92
C CYS A 123 -7.90 -6.89 13.57
N ARG A 124 -8.45 -7.93 14.21
CA ARG A 124 -8.08 -9.33 13.92
C ARG A 124 -8.44 -9.74 12.49
N ASN A 125 -9.65 -9.36 12.03
CA ASN A 125 -10.06 -9.60 10.63
C ASN A 125 -9.10 -8.93 9.65
N SER A 126 -8.79 -7.64 9.85
CA SER A 126 -7.88 -6.89 8.98
C SER A 126 -6.45 -7.45 9.00
N LEU A 127 -5.98 -7.93 10.15
CA LEU A 127 -4.68 -8.60 10.27
C LEU A 127 -4.66 -9.93 9.50
N GLN A 128 -5.71 -10.74 9.62
CA GLN A 128 -5.83 -12.00 8.90
C GLN A 128 -5.86 -11.77 7.38
N ASP A 129 -6.64 -10.80 6.91
CA ASP A 129 -6.68 -10.44 5.49
C ASP A 129 -5.32 -9.94 4.98
N LEU A 130 -4.61 -9.15 5.79
CA LEU A 130 -3.26 -8.69 5.47
C LEU A 130 -2.28 -9.87 5.35
N GLN A 131 -2.32 -10.81 6.29
CA GLN A 131 -1.49 -12.02 6.26
C GLN A 131 -1.77 -12.87 5.02
N LEU A 132 -3.06 -13.13 4.72
CA LEU A 132 -3.47 -13.89 3.54
C LEU A 132 -2.97 -13.21 2.25
N THR A 133 -3.12 -11.89 2.15
CA THR A 133 -2.64 -11.12 0.99
C THR A 133 -1.13 -11.28 0.78
N ILE A 134 -0.36 -11.32 1.86
CA ILE A 134 1.10 -11.47 1.82
C ILE A 134 1.53 -12.91 1.49
N VAL A 135 0.91 -13.90 2.14
CA VAL A 135 1.26 -15.33 1.99
C VAL A 135 0.92 -15.84 0.60
N GLU A 136 -0.26 -15.49 0.08
CA GLU A 136 -0.69 -15.89 -1.27
C GLU A 136 0.05 -15.12 -2.39
N ASP A 137 0.97 -14.20 -2.02
CA ASP A 137 1.60 -13.24 -2.92
C ASP A 137 0.57 -12.51 -3.80
N TYR A 138 -0.63 -12.32 -3.25
CA TYR A 138 -1.78 -11.83 -3.99
C TYR A 138 -1.51 -10.38 -4.37
N PHE A 139 -1.28 -10.15 -5.66
CA PHE A 139 -0.87 -8.85 -6.23
C PHE A 139 0.51 -8.31 -5.79
N ILE A 140 1.40 -9.17 -5.26
CA ILE A 140 2.76 -8.79 -4.81
C ILE A 140 3.86 -9.31 -5.77
N ARG A 141 3.49 -10.04 -6.83
CA ARG A 141 4.42 -10.91 -7.57
C ARG A 141 5.61 -10.20 -8.23
N LYS A 142 6.80 -10.79 -7.98
CA LYS A 142 8.15 -10.55 -8.54
C LYS A 142 8.93 -9.33 -8.06
N ASP A 143 8.32 -8.35 -7.39
CA ASP A 143 9.07 -7.22 -6.82
C ASP A 143 9.41 -7.46 -5.34
N LYS A 144 10.69 -7.76 -5.07
CA LYS A 144 11.21 -7.94 -3.71
C LYS A 144 11.03 -6.69 -2.84
N CYS A 145 11.03 -5.50 -3.44
CA CYS A 145 10.84 -4.23 -2.73
C CYS A 145 9.38 -4.09 -2.26
N LEU A 146 8.41 -4.38 -3.12
CA LEU A 146 6.99 -4.39 -2.74
C LEU A 146 6.73 -5.42 -1.64
N LYS A 147 7.28 -6.63 -1.77
CA LYS A 147 7.16 -7.68 -0.75
C LYS A 147 7.78 -7.25 0.59
N ALA A 148 8.94 -6.57 0.57
CA ALA A 148 9.56 -6.02 1.77
C ALA A 148 8.64 -5.02 2.48
N TYR A 149 8.05 -4.06 1.74
CA TYR A 149 7.10 -3.11 2.32
C TYR A 149 5.83 -3.77 2.86
N SER A 150 5.37 -4.87 2.26
CA SER A 150 4.24 -5.63 2.80
C SER A 150 4.57 -6.26 4.15
N TYR A 151 5.74 -6.89 4.29
CA TYR A 151 6.21 -7.40 5.59
C TYR A 151 6.43 -6.27 6.60
N TYR A 152 6.84 -5.09 6.16
CA TYR A 152 6.98 -3.92 7.04
C TYR A 152 5.63 -3.48 7.63
N CYS A 153 4.58 -3.44 6.78
CA CYS A 153 3.22 -3.19 7.24
C CYS A 153 2.76 -4.25 8.23
N LEU A 154 3.02 -5.53 7.93
CA LEU A 154 2.68 -6.65 8.81
C LEU A 154 3.38 -6.55 10.17
N GLY A 155 4.69 -6.29 10.20
CA GLY A 155 5.43 -6.12 11.45
C GLY A 155 4.90 -4.96 12.29
N THR A 156 4.53 -3.86 11.64
CA THR A 156 3.94 -2.69 12.30
C THR A 156 2.62 -3.05 13.00
N VAL A 157 1.70 -3.75 12.32
CA VAL A 157 0.41 -4.10 12.93
C VAL A 157 0.54 -5.15 14.03
N LEU A 158 1.46 -6.12 13.88
CA LEU A 158 1.73 -7.12 14.92
C LEU A 158 2.29 -6.48 16.18
N HIS A 159 3.20 -5.51 16.03
CA HIS A 159 3.74 -4.74 17.15
C HIS A 159 2.65 -3.94 17.87
N LEU A 160 1.73 -3.30 17.13
CA LEU A 160 0.60 -2.57 17.72
C LEU A 160 -0.37 -3.49 18.50
N MET A 161 -0.47 -4.76 18.10
CA MET A 161 -1.26 -5.78 18.82
C MET A 161 -0.53 -6.35 20.05
N GLY A 162 0.75 -5.99 20.26
CA GLY A 162 1.59 -6.54 21.32
C GLY A 162 2.23 -7.90 21.00
N ASP A 163 2.07 -8.41 19.79
CA ASP A 163 2.72 -9.64 19.33
C ASP A 163 4.13 -9.34 18.82
N ASN A 164 5.03 -9.07 19.76
CA ASN A 164 6.39 -8.61 19.48
C ASN A 164 7.25 -9.69 18.78
N GLU A 165 7.03 -10.97 19.08
CA GLU A 165 7.79 -12.06 18.46
C GLU A 165 7.44 -12.20 16.98
N SER A 166 6.14 -12.22 16.64
CA SER A 166 5.71 -12.24 15.23
C SER A 166 6.10 -10.95 14.51
N ALA A 167 6.04 -9.80 15.18
CA ALA A 167 6.49 -8.52 14.62
C ALA A 167 7.98 -8.57 14.25
N LYS A 168 8.82 -9.11 15.15
CA LYS A 168 10.26 -9.30 14.93
C LYS A 168 10.53 -10.21 13.73
N GLN A 169 9.78 -11.29 13.58
CA GLN A 169 9.88 -12.17 12.41
C GLN A 169 9.53 -11.42 11.11
N ALA A 170 8.43 -10.67 11.09
CA ALA A 170 8.02 -9.89 9.93
C ALA A 170 9.07 -8.82 9.56
N PHE A 171 9.61 -8.09 10.54
CA PHE A 171 10.70 -7.13 10.30
C PHE A 171 11.99 -7.80 9.81
N THR A 172 12.27 -9.02 10.27
CA THR A 172 13.41 -9.82 9.79
C THR A 172 13.23 -10.19 8.31
N GLU A 173 12.02 -10.59 7.91
CA GLU A 173 11.70 -10.84 6.49
C GLU A 173 11.79 -9.57 5.64
N THR A 174 11.35 -8.42 6.16
CA THR A 174 11.59 -7.13 5.50
C THR A 174 13.08 -6.90 5.25
N LEU A 175 13.95 -7.13 6.23
CA LEU A 175 15.41 -6.95 6.08
C LEU A 175 16.02 -7.90 5.03
N LYS A 176 15.62 -9.18 5.03
CA LYS A 176 16.10 -10.16 4.05
C LYS A 176 15.78 -9.73 2.62
N LEU A 177 14.57 -9.18 2.41
CA LEU A 177 14.12 -8.72 1.10
C LEU A 177 14.70 -7.35 0.72
N ALA A 178 14.97 -6.50 1.71
CA ALA A 178 15.47 -5.14 1.53
C ALA A 178 17.00 -5.02 1.35
N TYR A 179 17.74 -6.12 1.15
CA TYR A 179 19.21 -6.14 1.08
C TYR A 179 19.84 -5.15 0.08
N ARG A 180 19.09 -4.66 -0.92
CA ARG A 180 19.52 -3.61 -1.87
C ARG A 180 18.84 -2.24 -1.69
N HIS A 181 18.08 -2.05 -0.62
CA HIS A 181 17.31 -0.84 -0.34
C HIS A 181 17.74 -0.21 1.00
N PRO A 182 18.81 0.62 1.00
CA PRO A 182 19.42 1.16 2.22
C PRO A 182 18.45 1.99 3.09
N TYR A 183 17.37 2.53 2.50
CA TYR A 183 16.34 3.30 3.21
C TYR A 183 15.48 2.44 4.14
N LEU A 184 15.02 1.28 3.67
CA LEU A 184 14.27 0.31 4.48
C LEU A 184 15.13 -0.20 5.65
N ILE A 185 16.42 -0.46 5.39
CA ILE A 185 17.39 -0.88 6.41
C ILE A 185 17.57 0.22 7.47
N LYS A 186 17.68 1.50 7.07
CA LYS A 186 17.80 2.63 8.01
C LYS A 186 16.56 2.80 8.89
N GLN A 187 15.36 2.59 8.33
CA GLN A 187 14.09 2.68 9.06
C GLN A 187 13.92 1.54 10.06
N LEU A 188 14.23 0.31 9.66
CA LEU A 188 14.18 -0.88 10.53
C LEU A 188 15.17 -0.79 11.70
N ARG A 189 16.36 -0.21 11.49
CA ARG A 189 17.33 0.04 12.58
C ARG A 189 16.81 1.01 13.64
N ARG A 190 15.91 1.94 13.28
CA ARG A 190 15.27 2.83 14.26
C ARG A 190 14.18 2.11 15.04
N LEU A 191 13.38 1.27 14.37
CA LEU A 191 12.40 0.42 15.05
C LEU A 191 13.06 -0.60 15.99
N SER A 192 14.20 -1.19 15.62
CA SER A 192 14.97 -2.07 16.53
C SER A 192 15.60 -1.31 17.71
N MET A 193 15.78 0.01 17.62
CA MET A 193 16.19 0.85 18.75
C MET A 193 15.02 1.26 19.65
N ILE A 194 13.80 1.35 19.11
CA ILE A 194 12.58 1.63 19.89
C ILE A 194 12.06 0.36 20.57
N ALA A 195 12.18 -0.79 19.90
CA ALA A 195 11.80 -2.09 20.40
C ALA A 195 12.98 -2.81 21.07
N SER A 196 13.84 -2.08 21.81
CA SER A 196 15.04 -2.60 22.47
C SER A 196 14.85 -4.06 22.92
N LEU A 197 15.56 -4.93 22.19
CA LEU A 197 15.72 -6.37 22.38
C LEU A 197 15.98 -6.74 23.83
#